data_AF-A0A5C5Q139-F1
#
_entry.id   AF-A0A5C5Q139-F1
#
_cell.length_a   1.000
_cell.length_b   1.000
_cell.length_c   1.000
_cell.angle_alpha   90.00
_cell.angle_beta   90.00
_cell.angle_gamma   90.00
#
_symmetry.space_group_name_H-M   'P 1'
#
loop_
_entity.id
_entity.type
_entity.pdbx_description
1 polymer ?
#
loop_
_entity_poly.entity_id
_entity_poly.type
_entity_poly.pdbx_seq_one_letter_code
_entity_poly.pdbx_strand_id
1 'polypeptide(L)'
;MDQSELNQKLIDAVNAHGSDLQNLNCVISGLVHQLFAAQGKEGIEAARLFALRIAEAMPKNGPVRPNPKAISEFFSDHPKS
;
A
#
# COMPACT_ATOMS: atom_id res chain seq x y z
N MET A 1 3.00 -4.64 -34.64
CA MET A 1 3.39 -5.08 -33.29
C MET A 1 2.65 -6.38 -33.06
N ASP A 2 3.39 -7.46 -32.90
CA ASP A 2 2.81 -8.77 -32.65
C ASP A 2 2.14 -8.77 -31.26
N GLN A 3 1.03 -9.49 -31.13
CA GLN A 3 0.31 -9.64 -29.87
C GLN A 3 1.21 -10.27 -28.80
N SER A 4 2.17 -11.11 -29.19
CA SER A 4 3.18 -11.69 -28.28
C SER A 4 4.12 -10.62 -27.71
N GLU A 5 4.61 -9.70 -28.54
CA GLU A 5 5.48 -8.60 -28.13
C GLU A 5 4.76 -7.61 -27.19
N LEU A 6 3.47 -7.35 -27.44
CA LEU A 6 2.66 -6.51 -26.56
C LEU A 6 2.46 -7.16 -25.19
N ASN A 7 2.15 -8.46 -25.16
CA ASN A 7 1.99 -9.21 -23.91
C ASN A 7 3.30 -9.24 -23.11
N GLN A 8 4.44 -9.43 -23.76
CA GLN A 8 5.73 -9.44 -23.08
C GLN A 8 6.05 -8.06 -22.48
N LYS A 9 5.82 -6.97 -23.21
CA LYS A 9 6.00 -5.61 -22.69
C LYS A 9 5.11 -5.31 -21.48
N LEU A 10 3.88 -5.82 -21.48
CA LEU A 10 2.96 -5.72 -20.35
C LEU A 10 3.49 -6.48 -19.13
N ILE A 11 3.98 -7.71 -19.31
CA ILE A 11 4.58 -8.52 -18.25
C ILE A 11 5.82 -7.83 -17.68
N ASP A 12 6.70 -7.32 -18.54
CA ASP A 12 7.93 -6.66 -18.12
C ASP A 12 7.63 -5.38 -17.34
N ALA A 13 6.63 -4.59 -17.77
CA ALA A 13 6.19 -3.40 -17.04
C ALA A 13 5.61 -3.74 -15.67
N VAL A 14 4.77 -4.79 -15.58
CA VAL A 14 4.22 -5.27 -14.30
C VAL A 14 5.32 -5.77 -13.38
N ASN A 15 6.29 -6.54 -13.91
CA ASN A 15 7.40 -7.10 -13.13
C ASN A 15 8.38 -6.02 -12.64
N ALA A 16 8.68 -5.03 -13.48
CA ALA A 16 9.53 -3.90 -13.10
C ALA A 16 8.95 -3.15 -11.90
N HIS A 17 7.64 -2.89 -11.94
CA HIS A 17 6.95 -2.26 -10.81
C HIS A 17 6.73 -3.21 -9.63
N GLY A 18 6.81 -4.52 -9.84
CA GLY A 18 6.71 -5.53 -8.78
C GLY A 18 7.79 -5.35 -7.71
N SER A 19 9.04 -5.10 -8.10
CA SER A 19 10.12 -4.84 -7.13
C SER A 19 9.92 -3.52 -6.39
N ASP A 20 9.48 -2.47 -7.07
CA ASP A 20 9.20 -1.17 -6.45
C ASP A 20 8.07 -1.28 -5.41
N LEU A 21 7.00 -2.01 -5.73
CA LEU A 21 5.89 -2.24 -4.80
C LEU A 21 6.33 -3.03 -3.56
N GLN A 22 7.19 -4.04 -3.73
CA GLN A 22 7.76 -4.78 -2.61
C GLN A 22 8.64 -3.89 -1.73
N ASN A 23 9.50 -3.06 -2.34
CA ASN A 23 10.34 -2.11 -1.62
C ASN A 23 9.49 -1.11 -0.82
N LEU A 24 8.44 -0.55 -1.43
CA LEU A 24 7.50 0.34 -0.75
C LEU A 24 6.82 -0.37 0.42
N ASN A 25 6.37 -1.60 0.23
CA ASN A 25 5.77 -2.38 1.32
C ASN A 25 6.74 -2.54 2.49
N CYS A 26 7.99 -2.98 2.23
CA CYS A 26 9.01 -3.13 3.28
C CYS A 26 9.27 -1.82 4.05
N VAL A 27 9.43 -0.70 3.34
CA VAL A 27 9.66 0.60 3.96
C VAL A 27 8.48 1.01 4.84
N ILE A 28 7.26 0.92 4.32
CA ILE A 28 6.06 1.32 5.06
C ILE A 28 5.86 0.39 6.27
N SER A 29 6.07 -0.91 6.14
CA SER A 29 6.01 -1.87 7.25
C SER A 29 7.00 -1.50 8.36
N GLY A 30 8.24 -1.16 8.03
CA GLY A 30 9.24 -0.72 9.01
C GLY A 30 8.84 0.58 9.73
N LEU A 31 8.24 1.53 9.00
CA LEU A 31 7.73 2.77 9.58
C LEU A 31 6.55 2.52 10.53
N VAL A 32 5.61 1.66 10.16
CA VAL A 32 4.47 1.30 11.02
C VAL A 32 4.94 0.55 12.26
N HIS A 33 5.91 -0.35 12.13
CA HIS A 33 6.53 -1.02 13.28
C HIS A 33 7.16 0.00 14.25
N GLN A 34 7.94 0.97 13.73
CA GLN A 34 8.52 2.03 14.58
C GLN A 34 7.46 2.94 15.20
N LEU A 35 6.40 3.26 14.46
CA LEU A 35 5.28 4.03 15.01
C LEU A 35 4.61 3.29 16.18
N PHE A 36 4.40 1.98 16.05
CA PHE A 36 3.87 1.16 17.13
C PHE A 36 4.82 1.13 18.34
N ALA A 37 6.13 0.96 18.10
CA ALA A 37 7.13 0.96 19.18
C ALA A 37 7.15 2.30 19.95
N ALA A 38 6.95 3.42 19.25
CA ALA A 38 6.99 4.75 19.85
C ALA A 38 5.66 5.19 20.50
N GLN A 39 4.51 4.84 19.91
CA GLN A 39 3.19 5.38 20.27
C GLN A 39 2.16 4.33 20.69
N GLY A 40 2.51 3.05 20.62
CA GLY A 40 1.63 1.94 20.94
C GLY A 40 0.40 1.83 20.02
N LYS A 41 -0.64 1.16 20.52
CA LYS A 41 -1.86 0.86 19.76
C LYS A 41 -2.62 2.10 19.34
N GLU A 42 -2.64 3.13 20.19
CA GLU A 42 -3.37 4.38 19.94
C GLU A 42 -2.78 5.15 18.75
N GLY A 43 -1.44 5.23 18.66
CA GLY A 43 -0.77 5.88 17.53
C GLY A 43 -1.01 5.15 16.20
N ILE A 44 -0.99 3.81 16.22
CA ILE A 44 -1.33 3.00 15.03
C ILE A 44 -2.78 3.23 14.59
N GLU A 45 -3.72 3.25 15.53
CA GLU A 45 -5.13 3.47 15.21
C GLU A 45 -5.37 4.88 14.65
N ALA A 46 -4.73 5.90 15.24
CA ALA A 46 -4.78 7.26 14.72
C ALA A 46 -4.23 7.36 13.28
N ALA A 47 -3.10 6.70 13.00
CA ALA A 47 -2.53 6.64 11.65
C ALA A 47 -3.44 5.91 10.65
N ARG A 48 -4.07 4.80 11.07
CA ARG A 48 -5.04 4.06 10.26
C ARG A 48 -6.24 4.94 9.88
N LEU A 49 -6.83 5.63 10.86
CA LEU A 49 -7.96 6.54 10.64
C LEU A 49 -7.59 7.70 9.72
N PHE A 50 -6.38 8.25 9.88
CA PHE A 50 -5.88 9.30 9.00
C PHE A 50 -5.72 8.78 7.56
N ALA A 51 -5.12 7.60 7.35
CA ALA A 51 -4.97 7.00 6.03
C ALA A 51 -6.32 6.76 5.34
N LEU A 52 -7.33 6.30 6.09
CA LEU A 52 -8.70 6.15 5.57
C LEU A 52 -9.31 7.49 5.15
N ARG A 53 -9.14 8.55 5.93
CA ARG A 53 -9.61 9.90 5.58
C ARG A 53 -8.97 10.39 4.28
N ILE A 54 -7.66 10.16 4.10
CA ILE A 54 -6.97 10.51 2.85
C ILE A 54 -7.50 9.68 1.68
N ALA A 55 -7.73 8.39 1.88
CA ALA A 55 -8.31 7.51 0.87
C ALA A 55 -9.71 7.98 0.43
N GLU A 56 -10.55 8.42 1.37
CA GLU A 56 -11.89 8.97 1.09
C GLU A 56 -11.85 10.28 0.30
N ALA A 57 -10.82 11.10 0.51
CA ALA A 57 -10.62 12.38 -0.16
C ALA A 57 -10.04 12.23 -1.58
N MET A 58 -9.55 11.03 -1.97
CA MET A 58 -9.00 10.83 -3.31
C MET A 58 -10.05 10.95 -4.42
N PRO A 59 -9.68 11.47 -5.61
CA PRO A 59 -10.59 11.61 -6.73
C PRO A 59 -11.26 10.27 -7.11
N LYS A 60 -12.59 10.26 -7.12
CA LYS A 60 -13.39 9.04 -7.38
C LYS A 60 -13.51 8.72 -8.87
N ASN A 61 -13.12 9.62 -9.75
CA ASN A 61 -13.27 9.52 -11.21
C ASN A 61 -12.07 8.85 -11.92
N GLY A 62 -11.10 8.32 -11.19
CA GLY A 62 -9.95 7.60 -11.75
C GLY A 62 -10.20 6.09 -11.97
N PRO A 63 -9.36 5.43 -12.80
CA PRO A 63 -9.44 3.99 -13.06
C PRO A 63 -8.98 3.12 -11.87
N VAL A 64 -8.34 3.74 -10.88
CA VAL A 64 -7.85 3.09 -9.66
C VAL A 64 -8.30 3.88 -8.45
N ARG A 65 -8.55 3.18 -7.34
CA ARG A 65 -8.96 3.77 -6.07
C ARG A 65 -8.25 3.06 -4.92
N PRO A 66 -7.95 3.77 -3.83
CA PRO A 66 -7.51 3.13 -2.60
C PRO A 66 -8.55 2.10 -2.13
N ASN A 67 -8.09 1.01 -1.54
CA ASN A 67 -8.95 -0.03 -0.96
C ASN A 67 -8.98 0.14 0.57
N PRO A 68 -10.08 0.68 1.16
CA PRO A 68 -10.17 0.93 2.60
C PRO A 68 -9.97 -0.32 3.46
N LYS A 69 -10.40 -1.49 2.96
CA LYS A 69 -10.23 -2.76 3.64
C LYS A 69 -8.75 -3.14 3.71
N ALA A 70 -8.05 -3.12 2.58
CA ALA A 70 -6.62 -3.42 2.53
C ALA A 70 -5.79 -2.43 3.38
N ILE A 71 -6.18 -1.14 3.41
CA ILE A 71 -5.55 -0.15 4.29
C ILE A 71 -5.73 -0.56 5.76
N SER A 72 -6.95 -0.95 6.18
CA SER A 72 -7.20 -1.33 7.57
C SER A 72 -6.50 -2.63 7.97
N GLU A 73 -6.44 -3.60 7.07
CA GLU A 73 -5.73 -4.87 7.26
C GLU A 73 -4.23 -4.64 7.44
N PHE A 74 -3.62 -3.77 6.62
CA PHE A 74 -2.20 -3.41 6.73
C PHE A 74 -1.81 -2.97 8.14
N PHE A 75 -2.55 -2.04 8.74
CA PHE A 75 -2.28 -1.57 10.11
C PHE A 75 -2.58 -2.63 11.20
N SER A 76 -3.38 -3.65 10.90
CA SER A 76 -3.73 -4.73 11.84
C SER A 76 -2.68 -5.86 11.87
N ASP A 77 -1.95 -6.06 10.78
CA ASP A 77 -0.97 -7.12 10.63
C ASP A 77 0.45 -6.70 11.07
N HIS A 78 0.80 -5.42 10.94
CA HIS A 78 2.15 -4.92 11.27
C HIS A 78 2.56 -4.76 12.75
N PRO A 79 1.68 -4.79 13.77
CA PRO A 79 2.13 -4.89 15.16
C PRO A 79 2.55 -6.32 15.56
N LYS A 80 2.45 -7.32 14.66
CA LYS A 80 2.74 -8.74 14.96
C LYS A 80 4.11 -9.24 14.48
N SER A 81 4.97 -8.38 13.95
CA SER A 81 6.35 -8.76 13.58
C SER A 81 7.33 -8.54 14.73
#